data_AF-A0A9E4HNV8-F1
#
_entry.id   AF-A0A9E4HNV8-F1
#
_cell.length_a   1.000
_cell.length_b   1.000
_cell.length_c   1.000
_cell.angle_alpha   90.00
_cell.angle_beta   90.00
_cell.angle_gamma   90.00
#
_symmetry.space_group_name_H-M   'P 1'
#
loop_
_entity.id
_entity.type
_entity.pdbx_description
1 polymer ?
#
loop_
_entity_poly.entity_id
_entity_poly.type
_entity_poly.pdbx_seq_one_letter_code
_entity_poly.pdbx_strand_id
1 'polypeptide(L)'
;MMLLNAPRGFAEDPPDVSGIYKKNCAMCHKADGKGLSVMKTPDFTNQDWQARHTDEQLIEAITKGSGEGKIKMPAFGEGTKANLSPETIKVLVTEVIRKFAE
;
A
#
# COMPACT_ATOMS: atom_id res chain seq x y z
N MET A 1 7.40 14.88 -44.27
CA MET A 1 8.11 13.59 -44.12
C MET A 1 8.51 13.42 -42.67
N MET A 2 8.37 12.19 -42.17
CA MET A 2 8.81 11.64 -40.87
C MET A 2 8.00 12.03 -39.63
N LEU A 3 7.55 11.13 -38.76
CA LEU A 3 7.45 9.67 -38.74
C LEU A 3 6.35 9.34 -37.71
N LEU A 4 5.62 8.27 -38.00
CA LEU A 4 4.59 7.64 -37.18
C LEU A 4 5.05 7.45 -35.72
N ASN A 5 4.30 7.96 -34.74
CA ASN A 5 4.26 7.35 -33.42
C ASN A 5 2.88 6.73 -33.26
N ALA A 6 2.84 5.41 -33.46
CA ALA A 6 1.70 4.57 -33.13
C ALA A 6 1.21 4.87 -31.70
N PRO A 7 -0.10 4.72 -31.40
CA PRO A 7 -0.53 4.73 -30.01
C PRO A 7 0.24 3.61 -29.32
N ARG A 8 1.01 3.97 -28.28
CA ARG A 8 1.62 2.96 -27.41
C ARG A 8 0.51 2.03 -26.97
N GLY A 9 0.56 0.79 -27.44
CA GLY A 9 -0.30 -0.27 -26.93
C GLY A 9 -0.17 -0.28 -25.42
N PHE A 10 -1.32 -0.37 -24.75
CA PHE A 10 -1.52 -0.31 -23.31
C PHE A 10 -0.48 -1.13 -22.53
N ALA A 11 0.61 -0.49 -22.13
CA ALA A 11 1.25 -0.73 -20.86
C ALA A 11 0.81 0.46 -20.00
N GLU A 12 -0.22 0.23 -19.20
CA GLU A 12 -0.73 1.16 -18.21
C GLU A 12 0.43 1.80 -17.42
N ASP A 13 0.39 3.14 -17.27
CA ASP A 13 1.34 3.87 -16.44
C ASP A 13 1.45 3.19 -15.07
N PRO A 14 2.65 3.13 -14.45
CA PRO A 14 2.81 2.47 -13.16
C PRO A 14 1.84 3.07 -12.14
N PRO A 15 1.23 2.25 -11.26
CA PRO A 15 0.22 2.73 -10.34
C PRO A 15 0.78 3.85 -9.45
N ASP A 16 0.01 4.93 -9.27
CA ASP A 16 0.33 6.00 -8.31
C ASP A 16 0.13 5.49 -6.87
N VAL A 17 1.08 4.67 -6.40
CA VAL A 17 1.05 4.06 -5.06
C VAL A 17 1.11 5.08 -3.93
N SER A 18 1.74 6.23 -4.18
CA SER A 18 1.74 7.36 -3.24
C SER A 18 0.35 7.97 -3.10
N GLY A 19 -0.35 8.20 -4.22
CA GLY A 19 -1.74 8.66 -4.22
C GLY A 19 -2.69 7.63 -3.60
N ILE A 20 -2.47 6.34 -3.88
CA ILE A 20 -3.23 5.22 -3.29
C ILE A 20 -3.07 5.23 -1.77
N TYR A 21 -1.84 5.35 -1.25
CA TYR A 21 -1.60 5.42 0.20
C TYR A 21 -2.30 6.62 0.83
N LYS A 22 -2.17 7.81 0.23
CA LYS A 22 -2.82 9.03 0.72
C LYS A 22 -4.34 8.90 0.76
N LYS A 23 -4.94 8.29 -0.26
CA LYS A 23 -6.40 8.15 -0.38
C LYS A 23 -6.98 7.08 0.54
N ASN A 24 -6.28 5.96 0.72
CA ASN A 24 -6.87 4.77 1.33
C ASN A 24 -6.28 4.41 2.71
N CYS A 25 -5.03 4.79 2.97
CA CYS A 25 -4.26 4.28 4.12
C CYS A 25 -3.99 5.38 5.16
N ALA A 26 -3.66 6.59 4.70
CA ALA A 26 -3.15 7.68 5.54
C ALA A 26 -4.15 8.19 6.59
N MET A 27 -5.44 7.92 6.44
CA MET A 27 -6.43 8.27 7.46
C MET A 27 -6.15 7.56 8.80
N CYS A 28 -5.71 6.30 8.74
CA CYS A 28 -5.41 5.49 9.92
C CYS A 28 -3.91 5.40 10.18
N HIS A 29 -3.11 5.19 9.11
CA HIS A 29 -1.66 5.02 9.19
C HIS A 29 -0.86 6.33 9.18
N LYS A 30 -1.56 7.48 9.09
CA LYS A 30 -0.99 8.82 8.95
C LYS A 30 -0.17 9.01 7.67
N ALA A 31 -0.02 10.27 7.27
CA ALA A 31 0.77 10.62 6.09
C ALA A 31 2.28 10.41 6.31
N ASP A 32 2.74 10.45 7.56
CA ASP A 32 4.12 10.22 7.98
C ASP A 32 4.39 8.76 8.40
N GLY A 33 3.43 7.85 8.23
CA GLY A 33 3.59 6.42 8.49
C GLY A 33 3.61 6.03 9.97
N LYS A 34 3.50 6.98 10.90
CA LYS A 34 3.57 6.71 12.35
C LYS A 34 2.33 6.00 12.92
N GLY A 35 1.24 6.02 12.17
CA GLY A 35 -0.02 5.46 12.61
C GLY A 35 -0.66 6.20 13.78
N LEU A 36 -1.68 5.55 14.35
CA LEU A 36 -2.48 5.95 15.48
C LEU A 36 -2.53 4.81 16.51
N SER A 37 -1.95 5.04 17.69
CA SER A 37 -1.98 4.06 18.79
C SER A 37 -3.41 3.69 19.21
N VAL A 38 -4.35 4.64 19.16
CA VAL A 38 -5.78 4.40 19.46
C VAL A 38 -6.43 3.42 18.47
N MET A 39 -5.94 3.36 17.24
CA MET A 39 -6.39 2.40 16.21
C MET A 39 -5.50 1.16 16.15
N LYS A 40 -4.47 1.07 17.01
CA LYS A 40 -3.45 0.01 17.01
C LYS A 40 -2.79 -0.22 15.64
N THR A 41 -2.74 0.82 14.80
CA THR A 41 -1.96 0.75 13.56
C THR A 41 -0.47 0.80 13.91
N PRO A 42 0.38 0.05 13.20
CA PRO A 42 1.82 0.08 13.42
C PRO A 42 2.44 1.44 13.09
N ASP A 43 3.63 1.66 13.64
CA ASP A 43 4.53 2.73 13.24
C ASP A 43 5.49 2.20 12.17
N PHE A 44 5.26 2.59 10.92
CA PHE A 44 6.08 2.18 9.77
C PHE A 44 7.47 2.84 9.78
N THR A 45 7.70 3.87 10.61
CA THR A 45 9.04 4.47 10.78
C THR A 45 9.91 3.67 11.75
N ASN A 46 9.32 2.72 12.48
CA ASN A 46 10.04 1.85 13.41
C ASN A 46 10.74 0.70 12.66
N GLN A 47 12.07 0.76 12.59
CA GLN A 47 12.91 -0.24 11.92
C GLN A 47 12.77 -1.65 12.50
N ASP A 48 12.67 -1.79 13.82
CA ASP A 48 12.47 -3.11 14.47
C ASP A 48 11.10 -3.70 14.14
N TRP A 49 10.08 -2.87 13.98
CA TRP A 49 8.78 -3.31 13.50
C TRP A 49 8.89 -3.79 12.05
N GLN A 50 9.52 -3.01 11.17
CA GLN A 50 9.72 -3.38 9.77
C GLN A 50 10.49 -4.70 9.62
N ALA A 51 11.58 -4.88 10.38
CA ALA A 51 12.42 -6.08 10.31
C ALA A 51 11.70 -7.36 10.79
N ARG A 52 10.67 -7.23 11.63
CA ARG A 52 9.88 -8.37 12.15
C ARG A 52 8.73 -8.79 11.25
N HIS A 53 8.44 -8.04 10.18
CA HIS A 53 7.35 -8.35 9.26
C HIS A 53 7.92 -8.55 7.86
N THR A 54 7.62 -9.68 7.22
CA THR A 54 8.04 -9.94 5.84
C THR A 54 7.15 -9.20 4.84
N ASP A 55 7.64 -9.01 3.61
CA ASP A 55 6.84 -8.38 2.56
C ASP A 55 5.56 -9.18 2.28
N GLU A 56 5.62 -10.52 2.33
CA GLU A 56 4.47 -11.39 2.13
C GLU A 56 3.39 -11.17 3.20
N GLN A 57 3.80 -10.99 4.46
CA GLN A 57 2.87 -10.70 5.55
C GLN A 57 2.17 -9.35 5.36
N LEU A 58 2.92 -8.33 4.91
CA LEU A 58 2.35 -7.01 4.64
C LEU A 58 1.41 -7.04 3.42
N ILE A 59 1.80 -7.73 2.35
CA ILE A 59 0.97 -7.93 1.16
C ILE A 59 -0.33 -8.63 1.55
N GLU A 60 -0.27 -9.74 2.29
CA GLU A 60 -1.45 -10.48 2.72
C GLU A 60 -2.39 -9.62 3.58
N ALA A 61 -1.83 -8.83 4.52
CA ALA A 61 -2.60 -7.93 5.37
C ALA A 61 -3.32 -6.84 4.56
N ILE A 62 -2.73 -6.32 3.49
CA ILE A 62 -3.37 -5.34 2.60
C ILE A 62 -4.43 -6.02 1.73
N THR A 63 -4.11 -7.19 1.16
CA THR A 63 -5.01 -7.93 0.27
C THR A 63 -6.28 -8.35 1.00
N LYS A 64 -6.15 -8.97 2.17
CA LYS A 64 -7.26 -9.62 2.90
C LYS A 64 -7.82 -8.77 4.04
N GLY A 65 -7.18 -7.64 4.36
CA GLY A 65 -7.43 -6.92 5.60
C GLY A 65 -6.76 -7.59 6.78
N SER A 66 -6.70 -6.89 7.90
CA SER A 66 -6.01 -7.35 9.11
C SER A 66 -6.52 -6.67 10.38
N GLY A 67 -5.97 -7.06 11.52
CA GLY A 67 -6.27 -6.47 12.81
C GLY A 67 -7.35 -7.20 13.62
N GLU A 68 -7.32 -6.97 14.92
CA GLU A 68 -8.15 -7.66 15.90
C GLU A 68 -9.05 -6.66 16.66
N GLY A 69 -10.21 -7.14 17.14
CA GLY A 69 -11.15 -6.32 17.89
C GLY A 69 -12.07 -5.47 17.02
N LYS A 70 -12.43 -4.27 17.51
CA LYS A 70 -13.48 -3.41 16.92
C LYS A 70 -13.01 -2.60 15.72
N ILE A 71 -11.73 -2.26 15.66
CA ILE A 71 -11.11 -1.56 14.52
C ILE A 71 -10.32 -2.60 13.74
N LYS A 72 -10.69 -2.81 12.48
CA LYS A 72 -9.99 -3.72 11.56
C LYS A 72 -9.61 -2.96 10.31
N MET A 73 -8.44 -3.27 9.77
CA MET A 73 -8.04 -2.82 8.45
C MET A 73 -8.90 -3.56 7.41
N PRO A 74 -9.61 -2.85 6.52
CA PRO A 74 -10.40 -3.50 5.48
C PRO A 74 -9.49 -4.18 4.46
N ALA A 75 -10.05 -5.12 3.71
CA ALA A 75 -9.38 -5.69 2.54
C ALA A 75 -9.31 -4.64 1.43
N PHE A 76 -8.17 -4.58 0.73
CA PHE A 76 -7.95 -3.68 -0.40
C PHE A 76 -7.66 -4.40 -1.73
N GLY A 77 -7.54 -5.74 -1.71
CA GLY A 77 -7.33 -6.54 -2.91
C GLY A 77 -8.50 -6.55 -3.89
N GLU A 78 -8.42 -7.42 -4.90
CA GLU A 78 -9.46 -7.61 -5.90
C GLU A 78 -10.82 -7.96 -5.28
N GLY A 79 -11.91 -7.46 -5.87
CA GLY A 79 -13.27 -7.63 -5.36
C GLY A 79 -13.64 -6.73 -4.18
N THR A 80 -12.74 -5.85 -3.74
CA THR A 80 -13.01 -4.86 -2.69
C THR A 80 -13.37 -3.50 -3.29
N LYS A 81 -13.71 -2.53 -2.44
CA LYS A 81 -13.95 -1.15 -2.88
C LYS A 81 -12.71 -0.51 -3.54
N ALA A 82 -11.51 -0.87 -3.10
CA ALA A 82 -10.26 -0.33 -3.66
C ALA A 82 -9.77 -1.13 -4.87
N ASN A 83 -10.10 -2.43 -4.94
CA ASN A 83 -9.80 -3.33 -6.06
C ASN A 83 -8.34 -3.24 -6.54
N LEU A 84 -7.39 -3.25 -5.62
CA LEU A 84 -5.96 -3.18 -5.94
C LEU A 84 -5.47 -4.54 -6.45
N SER A 85 -4.72 -4.53 -7.55
CA SER A 85 -4.07 -5.74 -8.07
C SER A 85 -2.95 -6.22 -7.12
N PRO A 86 -2.60 -7.52 -7.14
CA PRO A 86 -1.46 -8.04 -6.39
C PRO A 86 -0.16 -7.26 -6.67
N GLU A 87 0.07 -6.87 -7.92
CA GLU A 87 1.25 -6.10 -8.34
C GLU A 87 1.25 -4.70 -7.71
N THR A 88 0.09 -4.03 -7.71
CA THR A 88 -0.05 -2.71 -7.08
C THR A 88 0.21 -2.78 -5.58
N ILE A 89 -0.30 -3.82 -4.91
CA ILE A 89 -0.07 -4.03 -3.47
C ILE A 89 1.41 -4.28 -3.19
N LYS A 90 2.08 -5.09 -4.02
CA LYS A 90 3.53 -5.32 -3.88
C LYS A 90 4.33 -4.02 -4.00
N VAL A 91 4.05 -3.21 -5.02
CA VAL A 91 4.72 -1.91 -5.21
C VAL A 91 4.39 -0.95 -4.07
N LEU A 92 3.15 -0.97 -3.56
CA LEU A 92 2.76 -0.16 -2.38
C LEU A 92 3.59 -0.54 -1.15
N VAL A 93 3.84 -1.83 -0.93
CA VAL A 93 4.69 -2.30 0.18
C VAL A 93 6.12 -1.79 0.02
N THR A 94 6.76 -2.03 -1.13
CA THR A 94 8.18 -1.72 -1.32
C THR A 94 8.46 -0.23 -1.49
N GLU A 95 7.59 0.50 -2.19
CA GLU A 95 7.83 1.90 -2.56
C GLU A 95 7.23 2.91 -1.59
N VAL A 96 6.35 2.48 -0.68
CA VAL A 96 5.73 3.38 0.30
C VAL A 96 5.94 2.87 1.72
N ILE A 97 5.50 1.65 2.04
CA ILE A 97 5.51 1.18 3.42
C ILE A 97 6.93 0.98 3.93
N ARG A 98 7.83 0.36 3.14
CA ARG A 98 9.23 0.17 3.53
C ARG A 98 10.00 1.48 3.63
N LYS A 99 9.70 2.44 2.74
CA LYS A 99 10.38 3.74 2.68
C LYS A 99 10.14 4.66 3.87
N PHE A 100 9.17 4.36 4.74
CA PHE A 100 9.00 5.12 5.98
C PHE A 100 10.13 4.91 7.00
N ALA A 101 10.92 3.84 6.88
CA ALA A 101 12.02 3.51 7.80
C ALA A 101 13.42 3.71 7.19
N GLU A 102 13.49 4.26 5.98
CA GLU A 102 14.72 4.63 5.25
C GLU A 102 15.25 6.01 5.66
#